data_AF-A0A9E3YJE1-F1
#
_entry.id   AF-A0A9E3YJE1-F1
#
_cell.length_a   1.000
_cell.length_b   1.000
_cell.length_c   1.000
_cell.angle_alpha   90.00
_cell.angle_beta   90.00
_cell.angle_gamma   90.00
#
_symmetry.space_group_name_H-M   'P 1'
#
loop_
_entity.id
_entity.type
_entity.pdbx_description
1 polymer ?
#
loop_
_entity_poly.entity_id
_entity_poly.type
_entity_poly.pdbx_seq_one_letter_code
_entity_poly.pdbx_strand_id
1 'polypeptide(L)'
;MDEMFPDLKVIGMRVGQDDTAENYRHTLDLFNQEPDLIGIYNVAGSSGGITRAIREQGRSSLVFIGHGLTGDTRRALLDGSMDAIFEQDPDALIDRAIRCLSDAASPQRPLKLDIYFRENPPWRGARQPGRD
;
A
#
# COMPACT_ATOMS: atom_id res chain seq x y z
N MET A 1 -2.97 -4.70 20.33
CA MET A 1 -3.56 -5.46 19.22
C MET A 1 -4.47 -6.52 19.80
N ASP A 2 -3.95 -7.34 20.70
CA ASP A 2 -4.67 -8.41 21.42
C ASP A 2 -5.96 -7.94 22.13
N GLU A 3 -6.00 -6.69 22.63
CA GLU A 3 -7.19 -6.16 23.31
C GLU A 3 -8.29 -5.66 22.35
N MET A 4 -7.92 -5.22 21.14
CA MET A 4 -8.88 -4.69 20.14
C MET A 4 -9.24 -5.70 19.05
N PHE A 5 -8.34 -6.63 18.75
CA PHE A 5 -8.46 -7.65 17.72
C PHE A 5 -7.87 -8.98 18.25
N PRO A 6 -8.49 -9.60 19.26
CA PRO A 6 -7.96 -10.80 19.91
C PRO A 6 -7.81 -11.99 18.95
N ASP A 7 -8.60 -12.01 17.88
CA ASP A 7 -8.60 -13.08 16.88
C ASP A 7 -7.56 -12.87 15.76
N LEU A 8 -6.86 -11.73 15.73
CA LEU A 8 -5.82 -11.44 14.75
C LEU A 8 -4.43 -11.66 15.33
N LYS A 9 -3.65 -12.51 14.67
CA LYS A 9 -2.25 -12.77 15.00
C LYS A 9 -1.31 -12.27 13.91
N VAL A 10 -0.30 -11.50 14.30
CA VAL A 10 0.81 -11.14 13.41
C VAL A 10 1.77 -12.32 13.32
N ILE A 11 1.84 -12.96 12.16
CA ILE A 11 2.65 -14.17 11.93
C ILE A 11 4.13 -13.86 11.63
N GLY A 12 4.46 -12.61 11.26
CA GLY A 12 5.83 -12.16 11.10
C GLY A 12 5.99 -11.06 10.05
N MET A 13 7.22 -10.57 9.93
CA MET A 13 7.63 -9.58 8.93
C MET A 13 8.48 -10.25 7.84
N ARG A 14 8.38 -9.75 6.60
CA ARG A 14 9.29 -10.07 5.50
C ARG A 14 9.89 -8.76 4.98
N VAL A 15 11.16 -8.78 4.59
CA VAL A 15 11.87 -7.58 4.13
C VAL A 15 12.22 -7.77 2.66
N GLY A 16 11.40 -7.19 1.77
CA GLY A 16 11.59 -7.32 0.33
C GLY A 16 12.58 -6.36 -0.31
N GLN A 17 13.23 -5.48 0.47
CA GLN A 17 14.28 -4.56 -0.04
C GLN A 17 13.81 -3.67 -1.21
N ASP A 18 12.52 -3.32 -1.24
CA ASP A 18 11.89 -2.60 -2.34
C ASP A 18 12.01 -3.29 -3.71
N ASP A 19 12.21 -4.61 -3.71
CA ASP A 19 12.31 -5.44 -4.90
C ASP A 19 11.00 -6.20 -5.14
N THR A 20 10.44 -6.00 -6.33
CA THR A 20 9.17 -6.61 -6.75
C THR A 20 9.25 -8.14 -6.86
N ALA A 21 10.39 -8.70 -7.29
CA ALA A 21 10.58 -10.14 -7.39
C ALA A 21 10.78 -10.78 -6.01
N GLU A 22 11.50 -10.13 -5.09
CA GLU A 22 11.61 -10.57 -3.69
C GLU A 22 10.24 -10.60 -3.01
N ASN A 23 9.47 -9.53 -3.14
CA ASN A 23 8.12 -9.45 -2.59
C ASN A 23 7.21 -10.56 -3.14
N TYR A 24 7.33 -10.88 -4.43
CA TYR A 24 6.61 -12.01 -5.03
C TYR A 24 7.00 -13.34 -4.38
N ARG A 25 8.31 -13.64 -4.28
CA ARG A 25 8.80 -14.89 -3.66
C ARG A 25 8.39 -15.00 -2.19
N HIS A 26 8.55 -13.93 -1.42
CA HIS A 26 8.13 -13.89 -0.02
C HIS A 26 6.62 -14.12 0.15
N THR A 27 5.80 -13.60 -0.77
CA THR A 27 4.35 -13.80 -0.72
C THR A 27 3.98 -15.25 -0.98
N LEU A 28 4.63 -15.90 -1.96
CA LEU A 28 4.43 -17.34 -2.21
C LEU A 28 4.86 -18.19 -1.02
N ASP A 29 6.02 -17.89 -0.43
CA ASP A 29 6.52 -18.59 0.75
C ASP A 29 5.55 -18.44 1.93
N LEU A 30 4.99 -17.24 2.12
CA LEU A 30 3.98 -16.99 3.15
C LEU A 30 2.70 -17.80 2.93
N PHE A 31 2.19 -17.90 1.71
CA PHE A 31 1.01 -18.72 1.42
C PHE A 31 1.25 -20.21 1.68
N ASN A 32 2.47 -20.69 1.43
CA ASN A 32 2.84 -22.07 1.72
C ASN A 32 3.01 -22.34 3.22
N GLN A 33 3.60 -21.38 3.96
CA GLN A 33 3.85 -21.49 5.39
C GLN A 33 2.56 -21.34 6.21
N GLU A 34 1.65 -20.48 5.76
CA GLU A 34 0.47 -20.05 6.50
C GLU A 34 -0.77 -20.10 5.59
N PRO A 35 -1.34 -21.31 5.35
CA PRO A 35 -2.49 -21.49 4.45
C PRO A 35 -3.73 -20.67 4.85
N ASP A 36 -3.88 -20.39 6.15
CA ASP A 36 -4.97 -19.62 6.74
C ASP A 36 -4.69 -18.11 6.77
N LEU A 37 -3.65 -17.63 6.06
CA LEU A 37 -3.33 -16.20 5.97
C LEU A 37 -4.50 -15.40 5.40
N ILE A 38 -5.04 -14.50 6.21
CA ILE A 38 -6.20 -13.66 5.84
C ILE A 38 -5.83 -12.25 5.37
N GLY A 39 -4.59 -11.80 5.57
CA GLY A 39 -4.21 -10.45 5.16
C GLY A 39 -2.72 -10.16 5.11
N ILE A 40 -2.36 -9.16 4.31
CA ILE A 40 -1.01 -8.63 4.16
C ILE A 40 -1.09 -7.11 4.29
N TYR A 41 -0.16 -6.53 5.06
CA TYR A 41 0.09 -5.10 5.06
C TYR A 41 1.52 -4.84 4.56
N ASN A 42 1.65 -4.16 3.43
CA ASN A 42 2.93 -3.76 2.86
C ASN A 42 3.18 -2.27 3.15
N VAL A 43 4.19 -1.98 3.99
CA VAL A 43 4.50 -0.62 4.45
C VAL A 43 5.24 0.25 3.41
N ALA A 44 5.77 -0.36 2.35
CA ALA A 44 6.63 0.32 1.37
C ALA A 44 6.16 0.07 -0.08
N GLY A 45 7.01 0.46 -1.05
CA GLY A 45 6.80 0.26 -2.48
C GLY A 45 6.80 -1.21 -2.91
N SER A 46 6.96 -1.43 -4.22
CA SER A 46 7.06 -2.76 -4.83
C SER A 46 5.91 -3.73 -4.51
N SER A 47 4.70 -3.19 -4.29
CA SER A 47 3.46 -3.95 -4.11
C SER A 47 3.09 -4.84 -5.32
N GLY A 48 3.66 -4.55 -6.50
CA GLY A 48 3.41 -5.32 -7.73
C GLY A 48 3.66 -6.83 -7.57
N GLY A 49 4.70 -7.22 -6.84
CA GLY A 49 5.03 -8.62 -6.59
C GLY A 49 3.98 -9.33 -5.76
N ILE A 50 3.48 -8.65 -4.73
CA ILE A 50 2.44 -9.16 -3.84
C ILE A 50 1.13 -9.34 -4.61
N THR A 51 0.70 -8.30 -5.36
CA THR A 51 -0.53 -8.37 -6.18
C THR A 51 -0.46 -9.48 -7.22
N ARG A 52 0.71 -9.70 -7.82
CA ARG A 52 0.93 -10.79 -8.76
C ARG A 52 0.76 -12.16 -8.08
N ALA A 53 1.39 -12.38 -6.93
CA ALA A 53 1.25 -13.63 -6.19
C ALA A 53 -0.21 -13.90 -5.77
N ILE A 54 -0.92 -12.87 -5.27
CA ILE A 54 -2.35 -12.96 -4.92
C ILE A 54 -3.18 -13.43 -6.11
N ARG A 55 -2.98 -12.82 -7.29
CA ARG A 55 -3.71 -13.17 -8.52
C ARG A 55 -3.40 -14.59 -8.99
N GLU A 56 -2.12 -14.94 -9.09
CA GLU A 56 -1.70 -16.25 -9.62
C GLU A 56 -2.09 -17.42 -8.71
N GLN A 57 -2.14 -17.20 -7.40
CA GLN A 57 -2.54 -18.21 -6.41
C GLN A 57 -4.04 -18.22 -6.12
N GLY A 58 -4.82 -17.37 -6.79
CA GLY A 58 -6.28 -17.29 -6.59
C GLY A 58 -6.69 -16.87 -5.16
N ARG A 59 -5.84 -16.10 -4.46
CA ARG A 59 -6.06 -15.65 -3.07
C ARG A 59 -6.84 -14.34 -3.00
N SER A 60 -7.85 -14.14 -3.85
CA SER A 60 -8.59 -12.87 -3.92
C SER A 60 -9.42 -12.52 -2.68
N SER A 61 -9.61 -13.46 -1.75
CA SER A 61 -10.25 -13.22 -0.45
C SER A 61 -9.28 -12.69 0.62
N LEU A 62 -7.98 -12.64 0.33
CA LEU A 62 -6.97 -12.12 1.24
C LEU A 62 -7.00 -10.60 1.23
N VAL A 63 -7.08 -9.98 2.41
CA VAL A 63 -7.09 -8.52 2.54
C VAL A 63 -5.68 -7.97 2.32
N PHE A 64 -5.49 -7.16 1.28
CA PHE A 64 -4.20 -6.53 0.99
C PHE A 64 -4.25 -5.01 1.11
N ILE A 65 -3.45 -4.47 2.03
CA ILE A 65 -3.27 -3.04 2.26
C ILE A 65 -1.84 -2.66 1.87
N GLY A 66 -1.69 -1.68 0.98
CA GLY A 66 -0.40 -1.17 0.53
C GLY A 66 -0.25 0.33 0.74
N HIS A 67 0.91 0.86 0.34
CA HIS A 67 1.20 2.30 0.32
C HIS A 67 1.46 2.80 -1.10
N GLY A 68 1.21 4.09 -1.31
CA GLY A 68 1.57 4.80 -2.54
C GLY A 68 0.56 4.59 -3.66
N LEU A 69 0.02 5.68 -4.20
CA LEU A 69 -0.89 5.70 -5.33
C LEU A 69 -0.08 5.83 -6.62
N THR A 70 0.29 4.68 -7.19
CA THR A 70 0.97 4.56 -8.47
C THR A 70 0.02 3.95 -9.51
N GLY A 71 0.46 3.86 -10.77
CA GLY A 71 -0.29 3.13 -11.80
C GLY A 71 -0.55 1.66 -11.42
N ASP A 72 0.40 1.02 -10.74
CA ASP A 72 0.31 -0.38 -10.33
C ASP A 72 -0.68 -0.59 -9.20
N THR A 73 -0.54 0.16 -8.11
CA THR A 73 -1.44 0.03 -6.95
C THR A 73 -2.85 0.48 -7.30
N ARG A 74 -3.01 1.49 -8.16
CA ARG A 74 -4.32 1.86 -8.73
C ARG A 74 -4.97 0.70 -9.49
N ARG A 75 -4.22 0.01 -10.36
CA ARG A 75 -4.74 -1.16 -11.08
C ARG A 75 -5.12 -2.28 -10.12
N ALA A 76 -4.29 -2.53 -9.12
CA ALA A 76 -4.54 -3.55 -8.10
C ALA A 76 -5.81 -3.26 -7.29
N LEU A 77 -6.08 -1.99 -6.96
CA LEU A 77 -7.29 -1.58 -6.29
C LEU A 77 -8.54 -1.83 -7.16
N LEU A 78 -8.42 -1.53 -8.46
CA LEU A 78 -9.50 -1.70 -9.43
C LEU A 78 -9.78 -3.18 -9.76
N ASP A 79 -8.75 -4.01 -9.87
CA ASP A 79 -8.88 -5.45 -10.19
C ASP A 79 -9.16 -6.32 -8.95
N GLY A 80 -9.00 -5.76 -7.74
CA GLY A 80 -9.26 -6.41 -6.47
C GLY A 80 -8.18 -7.34 -5.97
N SER A 81 -6.97 -7.22 -6.49
CA SER A 81 -5.78 -7.78 -5.87
C SER A 81 -5.25 -6.92 -4.71
N MET A 82 -5.79 -5.72 -4.49
CA MET A 82 -5.55 -4.84 -3.33
C MET A 82 -6.88 -4.21 -2.87
N ASP A 83 -7.05 -4.05 -1.56
CA ASP A 83 -8.28 -3.53 -0.93
C ASP A 83 -8.16 -2.08 -0.50
N ALA A 84 -6.98 -1.67 -0.03
CA ALA A 84 -6.74 -0.29 0.38
C ALA A 84 -5.32 0.19 0.06
N ILE A 85 -5.22 1.46 -0.29
CA ILE A 85 -3.96 2.21 -0.44
C ILE A 85 -3.92 3.27 0.64
N PHE A 86 -2.83 3.30 1.40
CA PHE A 86 -2.47 4.42 2.26
C PHE A 86 -1.59 5.38 1.46
N GLU A 87 -1.97 6.65 1.41
CA GLU A 87 -1.30 7.68 0.64
C GLU A 87 -0.90 8.86 1.53
N GLN A 88 0.30 9.38 1.29
CA GLN A 88 0.70 10.70 1.78
C GLN A 88 0.96 11.56 0.56
N ASP A 89 0.24 12.68 0.45
CA ASP A 89 0.40 13.62 -0.66
C ASP A 89 1.89 13.97 -0.89
N PRO A 90 2.49 13.51 -2.02
CA PRO A 90 3.91 13.70 -2.27
C PRO A 90 4.25 15.18 -2.47
N ASP A 91 3.34 15.97 -3.02
CA ASP A 91 3.55 17.41 -3.22
C ASP A 91 3.58 18.11 -1.85
N ALA A 92 2.65 17.76 -0.95
CA ALA A 92 2.65 18.29 0.41
C ALA A 92 3.91 17.88 1.20
N LEU A 93 4.43 16.66 1.01
CA LEU A 93 5.67 16.19 1.61
C LEU A 93 6.88 17.00 1.09
N ILE A 94 7.00 17.18 -0.22
CA ILE A 94 8.09 17.92 -0.87
C ILE A 94 8.07 19.39 -0.45
N ASP A 95 6.91 20.05 -0.52
CA ASP A 95 6.75 21.44 -0.10
C ASP A 95 7.16 21.62 1.36
N ARG A 96 6.84 20.66 2.22
CA ARG A 96 7.22 20.72 3.62
C ARG A 96 8.71 20.49 3.82
N ALA A 97 9.33 19.58 3.08
CA ALA A 97 10.77 19.38 3.12
C ALA A 97 11.52 20.68 2.73
N ILE A 98 11.09 21.36 1.66
CA ILE A 98 11.65 22.65 1.22
C ILE A 98 11.49 23.73 2.29
N ARG A 99 10.31 23.82 2.93
CA ARG A 99 10.07 24.78 4.02
C ARG A 99 10.96 24.51 5.22
N CYS A 100 11.14 23.25 5.63
CA CYS A 100 12.02 22.91 6.75
C CYS A 100 13.48 23.26 6.48
N LEU A 101 13.93 23.15 5.23
CA LEU A 101 15.29 23.56 4.84
C LEU A 101 15.45 25.08 4.81
N SER A 102 14.39 25.82 4.44
CA SER A 102 14.40 27.28 4.34
C SER A 102 14.20 27.99 5.69
N ASP A 103 13.45 27.36 6.60
CA ASP A 103 13.14 27.86 7.93
C ASP A 103 13.06 26.71 8.95
N ALA A 104 14.14 26.52 9.69
CA ALA A 104 14.27 25.46 10.69
C ALA A 104 13.33 25.64 11.91
N ALA A 105 12.74 26.82 12.12
CA ALA A 105 11.82 27.10 13.22
C ALA A 105 10.35 26.82 12.87
N SER A 106 10.06 26.45 11.62
CA SER A 106 8.69 26.19 11.16
C SER A 106 8.06 25.01 11.91
N PRO A 107 6.88 25.18 12.55
CA PRO A 107 6.24 24.12 13.32
C PRO A 107 5.82 22.96 12.42
N GLN A 108 6.28 21.76 12.77
CA GLN A 108 5.98 20.54 12.02
C GLN A 108 4.65 19.94 12.50
N ARG A 109 3.60 20.07 11.70
CA ARG A 109 2.35 19.30 11.90
C ARG A 109 2.51 17.91 11.25
N PRO A 110 1.83 16.85 11.69
CA PRO A 110 1.82 15.58 10.97
C PRO A 110 1.31 15.75 9.52
N LEU A 111 1.84 14.98 8.56
CA LEU A 111 1.22 14.91 7.23
C LEU A 111 -0.12 14.18 7.36
N LYS A 112 -1.07 14.55 6.52
CA LYS A 112 -2.32 13.83 6.40
C LYS A 112 -2.04 12.47 5.73
N LEU A 113 -2.64 11.41 6.27
CA LEU A 113 -2.73 10.11 5.62
C LEU A 113 -4.10 10.02 4.96
N ASP A 114 -4.14 9.82 3.65
CA ASP A 114 -5.36 9.51 2.91
C ASP A 114 -5.49 8.00 2.72
N ILE A 115 -6.73 7.52 2.71
CA ILE A 115 -7.04 6.10 2.52
C ILE A 115 -7.94 5.96 1.30
N TYR A 116 -7.46 5.19 0.32
CA TYR A 116 -8.19 4.91 -0.91
C TYR A 116 -8.61 3.45 -0.99
N PHE A 117 -9.90 3.26 -1.18
CA PHE A 117 -10.61 2.05 -1.54
C PHE A 117 -11.04 2.12 -3.01
N ARG A 118 -11.53 1.01 -3.55
CA ARG A 118 -12.07 0.98 -4.92
C ARG A 118 -13.26 1.93 -5.09
N GLU A 119 -14.00 2.16 -4.01
CA GLU A 119 -15.26 2.91 -3.97
C GLU A 119 -15.06 4.43 -3.85
N ASN A 120 -13.88 4.91 -3.41
CA ASN A 120 -13.59 6.34 -3.23
C ASN A 120 -12.39 6.83 -4.07
N PRO A 121 -12.33 6.52 -5.39
CA PRO A 121 -11.14 6.80 -6.18
C PRO A 121 -10.85 8.31 -6.29
N PRO A 122 -9.64 8.78 -5.91
CA PRO A 122 -9.29 10.19 -5.96
C PRO A 122 -9.19 10.74 -7.40
N TRP A 123 -8.99 9.85 -8.37
CA TRP A 123 -8.89 10.18 -9.80
C TRP A 123 -10.24 10.37 -10.50
N ARG A 124 -11.37 10.28 -9.80
CA ARG A 124 -12.69 10.62 -10.40
C ARG A 124 -12.98 12.12 -10.44
N GLY A 125 -12.23 12.94 -9.69
CA GLY A 125 -12.35 14.41 -9.69
C GLY A 125 -11.22 15.16 -10.42
N ALA A 126 -10.08 14.51 -10.65
CA ALA A 126 -8.96 15.10 -11.38
C ALA A 126 -9.19 14.96 -12.89
N ARG A 127 -9.18 16.08 -13.65
CA ARG A 127 -9.09 16.02 -15.11
C ARG A 127 -7.83 15.22 -15.46
N GLN A 128 -7.98 14.18 -16.27
CA GLN A 128 -6.83 13.43 -16.79
C GLN A 128 -5.99 14.39 -17.65
N PRO A 129 -4.69 14.61 -17.36
CA PRO A 129 -3.83 15.29 -18.30
C PRO A 129 -3.62 14.36 -19.50
N GLY A 130 -3.88 14.83 -20.72
CA GLY A 130 -3.51 14.14 -21.95
C GLY A 130 -4.62 13.41 -22.73
N ARG A 131 -5.87 13.89 -22.68
CA ARG A 131 -6.84 13.63 -23.76
C ARG A 131 -7.17 14.92 -24.48
N ASP A 132 -6.29 15.29 -25.41
CA ASP A 132 -6.54 16.07 -26.63
C ASP A 132 -5.71 15.43 -27.75
#